data_AF-A0A354PFL9-F1
#
_entry.id   AF-A0A354PFL9-F1
#
_cell.length_a   1.000
_cell.length_b   1.000
_cell.length_c   1.000
_cell.angle_alpha   90.00
_cell.angle_beta   90.00
_cell.angle_gamma   90.00
#
_symmetry.space_group_name_H-M   'P 1'
#
loop_
_entity.id
_entity.type
_entity.pdbx_description
1 polymer ?
#
loop_
_entity_poly.entity_id
_entity_poly.type
_entity_poly.pdbx_seq_one_letter_code
_entity_poly.pdbx_strand_id
1 'polypeptide(L)'
;MTRLQGAFSIALFFSIGLFVSQLCGPSATAVYGQEKVSTSAASTSAASTSGGSTSAMEIRVGIRGIYRPGNWTAIRVAEASKGANRSPFVEIGAAETLDGNGTRVRYLQPPIEESDRDRTWAYAVPGTVSAPLSIFAQTAAEKGDAALIAAGRFPPTGIETSKPWVVVIGDPLGIETIGKNDLLGRDASVATSIIESSDELPDATAGWEGVDLLVINQPGAAILSELSESQIETIQAWVRGGGRLFVSLGKGGTSLLEKSPWLARLTSVAADSPAIRLDPAALETFTSSQSRLSPLDGITLPETGGRTLIMGRAASRQPARLAIEHLVGLGRVVVISFALDSPELTAWPQRLSLVTRLHQGLLDIETEKRRESRSINSVPYDDLAGQLRA
;
A
#
# COMPACT_ATOMS: atom_id res chain seq x y z
N MET A 1 61.61 -17.32 -50.36
CA MET A 1 60.80 -16.25 -49.73
C MET A 1 59.90 -16.90 -48.70
N THR A 2 60.29 -16.74 -47.43
CA THR A 2 59.86 -17.48 -46.25
C THR A 2 58.50 -16.95 -45.76
N ARG A 3 57.46 -17.79 -45.69
CA ARG A 3 56.17 -17.44 -45.07
C ARG A 3 56.13 -18.00 -43.65
N LEU A 4 56.08 -17.10 -42.67
CA LEU A 4 55.84 -17.41 -41.26
C LEU A 4 54.41 -17.92 -41.05
N GLN A 5 54.30 -19.04 -40.34
CA GLN A 5 53.09 -19.46 -39.62
C GLN A 5 52.95 -18.64 -38.35
N GLY A 6 51.74 -18.14 -38.07
CA GLY A 6 51.34 -17.59 -36.78
C GLY A 6 50.06 -18.27 -36.32
N ALA A 7 50.19 -19.22 -35.40
CA ALA A 7 49.08 -19.85 -34.69
C ALA A 7 48.77 -19.00 -33.45
N PHE A 8 47.53 -18.50 -33.34
CA PHE A 8 47.00 -17.93 -32.09
C PHE A 8 45.99 -18.91 -31.52
N SER A 9 46.39 -19.59 -30.45
CA SER A 9 45.55 -20.47 -29.62
C SER A 9 44.98 -19.62 -28.49
N ILE A 10 43.66 -19.39 -28.48
CA ILE A 10 42.95 -18.73 -27.38
C ILE A 10 42.34 -19.83 -26.52
N ALA A 11 42.94 -20.07 -25.36
CA ALA A 11 42.42 -20.98 -24.34
C ALA A 11 41.23 -20.33 -23.62
N LEU A 12 40.06 -20.94 -23.76
CA LEU A 12 38.83 -20.58 -23.06
C LEU A 12 38.81 -21.27 -21.68
N PHE A 13 39.16 -20.56 -20.61
CA PHE A 13 38.98 -21.06 -19.24
C PHE A 13 37.53 -20.79 -18.79
N PHE A 14 36.72 -21.84 -18.73
CA PHE A 14 35.43 -21.84 -18.03
C PHE A 14 35.70 -21.87 -16.52
N SER A 15 35.53 -20.73 -15.84
CA SER A 15 35.49 -20.66 -14.39
C SER A 15 34.02 -20.68 -13.96
N ILE A 16 33.53 -21.85 -13.56
CA ILE A 16 32.24 -22.02 -12.88
C ILE A 16 32.49 -21.66 -11.41
N GLY A 17 32.43 -20.37 -11.12
CA GLY A 17 32.34 -19.85 -9.76
C GLY A 17 30.89 -19.84 -9.32
N LEU A 18 30.48 -20.88 -8.58
CA LEU A 18 29.18 -20.97 -7.92
C LEU A 18 29.14 -19.93 -6.78
N PHE A 19 28.73 -18.70 -7.09
CA PHE A 19 28.50 -17.66 -6.10
C PHE A 19 27.09 -17.83 -5.53
N VAL A 20 26.94 -18.67 -4.50
CA VAL A 20 25.76 -18.67 -3.64
C VAL A 20 25.89 -17.45 -2.73
N SER A 21 25.48 -16.29 -3.26
CA SER A 21 25.36 -15.07 -2.47
C SER A 21 24.17 -15.19 -1.53
N GLN A 22 24.43 -14.95 -0.25
CA GLN A 22 23.46 -14.83 0.83
C GLN A 22 22.35 -13.83 0.46
N LEU A 23 21.18 -14.33 0.07
CA LEU A 23 19.92 -13.57 0.00
C LEU A 23 19.11 -13.81 1.28
N CYS A 24 19.69 -13.44 2.42
CA CYS A 24 18.94 -13.10 3.63
C CYS A 24 19.45 -11.74 4.08
N GLY A 25 18.99 -10.69 3.42
CA GLY A 25 19.07 -9.36 4.02
C GLY A 25 18.25 -9.37 5.32
N PRO A 26 18.69 -8.64 6.37
CA PRO A 26 17.91 -8.53 7.60
C PRO A 26 16.59 -7.85 7.26
N SER A 27 15.52 -8.65 7.07
CA SER A 27 14.16 -8.12 7.16
C SER A 27 13.96 -7.82 8.64
N ALA A 28 14.33 -6.61 9.05
CA ALA A 28 14.08 -6.07 10.38
C ALA A 28 12.56 -6.02 10.57
N THR A 29 12.01 -7.14 11.00
CA THR A 29 10.61 -7.21 11.41
C THR A 29 10.57 -6.45 12.72
N ALA A 30 10.15 -5.19 12.69
CA ALA A 30 9.94 -4.42 13.91
C ALA A 30 8.93 -5.17 14.79
N VAL A 31 9.41 -5.77 15.87
CA VAL A 31 8.56 -6.46 16.84
C VAL A 31 7.98 -5.40 17.75
N TYR A 32 6.70 -5.08 17.55
CA TYR A 32 5.97 -4.20 18.44
C TYR A 32 5.53 -4.98 19.69
N GLY A 33 6.02 -4.54 20.85
CA GLY A 33 5.64 -5.11 22.14
C GLY A 33 4.27 -4.61 22.58
N GLN A 34 3.45 -5.50 23.15
CA GLN A 34 2.19 -5.15 23.81
C GLN A 34 2.31 -5.38 25.30
N GLU A 35 2.02 -4.36 26.10
CA GLU A 35 1.88 -4.49 27.54
C GLU A 35 0.43 -4.20 27.95
N LYS A 36 -0.20 -5.15 28.65
CA LYS A 36 -1.51 -4.93 29.27
C LYS A 36 -1.32 -4.12 30.54
N VAL A 37 -1.78 -2.88 30.53
CA VAL A 37 -1.75 -2.02 31.71
C VAL A 37 -2.89 -2.43 32.64
N SER A 38 -2.56 -3.20 33.68
CA SER A 38 -3.53 -3.60 34.71
C SER A 38 -3.93 -2.35 35.51
N THR A 39 -5.12 -1.81 35.21
CA THR A 39 -5.65 -0.65 35.92
C THR A 39 -6.42 -1.12 37.15
N SER A 40 -5.81 -0.98 38.32
CA SER A 40 -6.56 -0.94 39.59
C SER A 40 -7.49 0.26 39.56
N ALA A 41 -8.78 0.04 39.82
CA ALA A 41 -9.81 1.08 39.77
C ALA A 41 -9.54 2.16 40.83
N ALA A 42 -8.89 3.26 40.42
CA ALA A 42 -8.78 4.48 41.21
C ALA A 42 -9.69 5.56 40.60
N SER A 43 -10.64 6.01 41.41
CA SER A 43 -11.61 7.08 41.17
C SER A 43 -10.97 8.35 40.62
N THR A 44 -11.52 8.84 39.51
CA THR A 44 -11.19 10.11 38.85
C THR A 44 -11.51 11.29 39.77
N SER A 45 -10.49 11.91 40.37
CA SER A 45 -10.58 13.26 40.91
C SER A 45 -10.01 14.23 39.88
N ALA A 46 -10.84 15.18 39.44
CA ALA A 46 -10.43 16.26 38.56
C ALA A 46 -9.49 17.21 39.32
N ALA A 47 -8.18 17.07 39.10
CA ALA A 47 -7.18 18.04 39.51
C ALA A 47 -6.82 18.91 38.31
N SER A 48 -7.18 20.18 38.39
CA SER A 48 -6.75 21.25 37.49
C SER A 48 -5.27 21.54 37.70
N THR A 49 -4.40 21.02 36.83
CA THR A 49 -2.97 21.32 36.83
C THR A 49 -2.70 22.57 35.99
N SER A 50 -2.03 23.52 36.62
CA SER A 50 -1.56 24.80 36.11
C SER A 50 -0.52 24.68 34.97
N GLY A 51 -0.80 25.34 33.84
CA GLY A 51 0.09 26.39 33.32
C GLY A 51 1.42 26.05 32.64
N GLY A 52 1.65 24.80 32.23
CA GLY A 52 2.72 24.50 31.25
C GLY A 52 2.21 24.77 29.84
N SER A 53 2.82 25.72 29.11
CA SER A 53 2.57 25.97 27.69
C SER A 53 2.92 24.72 26.87
N THR A 54 2.00 23.75 26.82
CA THR A 54 2.09 22.60 25.93
C THR A 54 1.78 23.12 24.55
N SER A 55 2.82 23.26 23.71
CA SER A 55 2.63 23.49 22.28
C SER A 55 1.61 22.46 21.77
N ALA A 56 0.55 22.94 21.12
CA ALA A 56 -0.48 22.06 20.61
C ALA A 56 0.17 21.11 19.59
N MET A 57 0.25 19.82 19.92
CA MET A 57 0.73 18.78 19.03
C MET A 57 -0.43 18.33 18.13
N GLU A 58 -0.20 18.27 16.82
CA GLU A 58 -1.14 17.70 15.86
C GLU A 58 -0.90 16.18 15.77
N ILE A 59 -1.94 15.40 16.06
CA ILE A 59 -1.91 13.93 15.90
C ILE A 59 -2.54 13.58 14.54
N ARG A 60 -1.76 12.94 13.67
CA ARG A 60 -2.23 12.37 12.41
C ARG A 60 -2.32 10.85 12.54
N VAL A 61 -3.41 10.28 12.04
CA VAL A 61 -3.75 8.87 12.20
C VAL A 61 -4.04 8.25 10.85
N GLY A 62 -3.48 7.06 10.61
CA GLY A 62 -3.64 6.31 9.38
C GLY A 62 -3.03 7.01 8.16
N ILE A 63 -3.48 6.59 6.98
CA ILE A 63 -3.04 7.19 5.71
C ILE A 63 -4.14 8.15 5.27
N ARG A 64 -3.85 9.46 5.28
CA ARG A 64 -4.82 10.54 5.00
C ARG A 64 -6.03 10.53 5.95
N GLY A 65 -5.83 10.18 7.22
CA GLY A 65 -6.94 10.12 8.20
C GLY A 65 -7.79 8.86 8.11
N ILE A 66 -7.52 7.98 7.14
CA ILE A 66 -8.24 6.71 6.94
C ILE A 66 -7.50 5.60 7.69
N TYR A 67 -8.26 4.79 8.44
CA TYR A 67 -7.76 3.62 9.15
C TYR A 67 -8.89 2.60 9.38
N ARG A 68 -8.53 1.34 9.67
CA ARG A 68 -9.48 0.25 9.95
C ARG A 68 -9.36 -0.16 11.44
N PRO A 69 -10.43 -0.03 12.26
CA PRO A 69 -10.42 -0.54 13.63
C PRO A 69 -10.11 -2.04 13.66
N GLY A 70 -9.30 -2.45 14.63
CA GLY A 70 -8.80 -3.83 14.76
C GLY A 70 -7.53 -4.13 13.97
N ASN A 71 -7.03 -3.19 13.15
CA ASN A 71 -5.78 -3.33 12.41
C ASN A 71 -4.71 -2.37 12.95
N TRP A 72 -3.44 -2.73 12.75
CA TRP A 72 -2.33 -1.83 12.95
C TRP A 72 -2.53 -0.54 12.16
N THR A 73 -2.42 0.58 12.86
CA THR A 73 -2.65 1.91 12.34
C THR A 73 -1.43 2.78 12.61
N ALA A 74 -0.92 3.42 11.57
CA ALA A 74 0.18 4.37 11.67
C ALA A 74 -0.28 5.67 12.35
N ILE A 75 0.56 6.24 13.21
CA ILE A 75 0.28 7.43 13.99
C ILE A 75 1.50 8.34 13.91
N ARG A 76 1.29 9.62 13.64
CA ARG A 76 2.35 10.63 13.59
C ARG A 76 1.98 11.80 14.47
N VAL A 77 2.98 12.35 15.15
CA VAL A 77 2.83 13.56 15.95
C VAL A 77 3.73 14.64 15.35
N ALA A 78 3.13 15.78 15.01
CA ALA A 78 3.85 16.95 14.55
C ALA A 78 3.58 18.11 15.50
N GLU A 79 4.60 18.92 15.80
CA GLU A 79 4.33 20.22 16.43
C GLU A 79 3.46 21.04 15.48
N ALA A 80 2.37 21.64 15.97
CA ALA A 80 1.56 22.54 15.15
C ALA A 80 2.44 23.72 14.70
N SER A 81 2.93 23.68 13.47
CA SER A 81 3.80 24.72 12.95
C SER A 81 3.04 26.03 12.88
N LYS A 82 3.57 27.10 13.50
CA LYS A 82 3.12 28.47 13.26
C LYS A 82 3.77 29.09 11.99
N GLY A 83 4.10 28.28 10.98
CA GLY A 83 4.72 28.77 9.73
C GLY A 83 5.02 27.69 8.68
N ALA A 84 5.49 28.10 7.51
CA ALA A 84 5.75 27.22 6.36
C ALA A 84 7.00 26.32 6.49
N ASN A 85 7.71 26.34 7.63
CA ASN A 85 8.82 25.44 7.88
C ASN A 85 8.32 24.15 8.54
N ARG A 86 8.77 23.01 8.01
CA ARG A 86 8.54 21.67 8.56
C ARG A 86 8.86 21.67 10.05
N SER A 87 7.86 21.39 10.87
CA SER A 87 8.05 21.15 12.30
C SER A 87 8.97 19.95 12.52
N PRO A 88 9.85 19.99 13.54
CA PRO A 88 10.58 18.79 13.95
C PRO A 88 9.57 17.72 14.40
N PHE A 89 9.79 16.48 13.99
CA PHE A 89 9.01 15.34 14.45
C PHE A 89 9.47 14.93 15.85
N VAL A 90 8.52 14.51 16.69
CA VAL A 90 8.80 14.08 18.06
C VAL A 90 9.05 12.58 18.08
N GLU A 91 10.11 12.15 18.76
CA GLU A 91 10.42 10.73 18.97
C GLU A 91 9.35 10.08 19.86
N ILE A 92 8.60 9.13 19.29
CA ILE A 92 7.51 8.44 19.98
C ILE A 92 8.02 7.12 20.57
N GLY A 93 8.00 6.99 21.90
CA GLY A 93 8.39 5.77 22.60
C GLY A 93 7.23 4.78 22.76
N ALA A 94 6.00 5.28 22.93
CA ALA A 94 4.83 4.43 23.04
C ALA A 94 3.54 5.12 22.60
N ALA A 95 2.59 4.33 22.12
CA ALA A 95 1.21 4.74 21.88
C ALA A 95 0.26 3.87 22.73
N GLU A 96 -0.75 4.48 23.34
CA GLU A 96 -1.71 3.78 24.20
C GLU A 96 -3.13 4.07 23.74
N THR A 97 -3.94 3.03 23.60
CA THR A 97 -5.34 3.11 23.17
C THR A 97 -6.16 1.99 23.81
N LEU A 98 -7.46 1.96 23.53
CA LEU A 98 -8.34 0.85 23.93
C LEU A 98 -8.38 -0.21 22.82
N ASP A 99 -8.27 -1.47 23.22
CA ASP A 99 -8.52 -2.61 22.35
C ASP A 99 -10.02 -2.85 22.11
N GLY A 100 -10.37 -3.89 21.33
CA GLY A 100 -11.76 -4.21 20.99
C GLY A 100 -12.63 -4.59 22.20
N ASN A 101 -12.01 -4.93 23.34
CA ASN A 101 -12.68 -5.25 24.60
C ASN A 101 -12.74 -4.06 25.56
N GLY A 102 -12.27 -2.87 25.14
CA GLY A 102 -12.17 -1.69 26.00
C GLY A 102 -11.01 -1.75 27.00
N THR A 103 -10.08 -2.69 26.85
CA THR A 103 -8.88 -2.77 27.70
C THR A 103 -7.83 -1.80 27.19
N ARG A 104 -7.20 -1.06 28.10
CA ARG A 104 -6.10 -0.15 27.78
C ARG A 104 -4.83 -0.94 27.48
N VAL A 105 -4.30 -0.76 26.27
CA VAL A 105 -3.09 -1.44 25.80
C VAL A 105 -2.05 -0.39 25.41
N ARG A 106 -0.82 -0.60 25.89
CA ARG A 106 0.34 0.22 25.54
C ARG A 106 1.20 -0.52 24.50
N TYR A 107 1.43 0.13 23.38
CA TYR A 107 2.20 -0.34 22.23
C TYR A 107 3.57 0.33 22.25
N LEU A 108 4.59 -0.44 22.62
CA LEU A 108 5.97 0.05 22.68
C LEU A 108 6.53 0.13 21.26
N GLN A 109 7.13 1.28 20.94
CA GLN A 109 7.81 1.49 19.67
C GLN A 109 9.29 1.08 19.82
N PRO A 110 9.92 0.52 18.78
CA PRO A 110 11.35 0.25 18.79
C PRO A 110 12.13 1.53 19.06
N PRO A 111 13.25 1.47 19.79
CA PRO A 111 14.10 2.63 19.96
C PRO A 111 14.61 3.11 18.60
N ILE A 112 14.61 4.42 18.38
CA ILE A 112 15.14 5.02 17.15
C ILE A 112 16.68 4.88 17.17
N GLU A 113 17.23 4.14 16.21
CA GLU A 113 18.67 4.08 15.99
C GLU A 113 19.15 5.34 15.27
N GLU A 114 20.44 5.68 15.37
CA GLU A 114 20.99 6.87 14.71
C GLU A 114 20.83 6.83 13.17
N SER A 115 20.76 5.63 12.59
CA SER A 115 20.44 5.36 11.19
C SER A 115 18.97 5.60 10.82
N ASP A 116 18.07 5.65 11.80
CA ASP A 116 16.61 5.69 11.63
C ASP A 116 16.02 7.01 12.16
N ARG A 117 16.82 8.08 12.23
CA ARG A 117 16.38 9.40 12.72
C ARG A 117 15.22 10.01 11.94
N ASP A 118 14.94 9.49 10.74
CA ASP A 118 13.80 9.88 9.92
C ASP A 118 12.51 9.11 10.25
N ARG A 119 12.55 8.20 11.23
CA ARG A 119 11.37 7.49 11.71
C ARG A 119 10.45 8.44 12.44
N THR A 120 9.26 8.65 11.88
CA THR A 120 8.27 9.59 12.43
C THR A 120 6.95 8.92 12.80
N TRP A 121 6.87 7.60 12.62
CA TRP A 121 5.65 6.84 12.82
C TRP A 121 5.70 5.97 14.07
N ALA A 122 4.60 6.01 14.82
CA ALA A 122 4.23 5.04 15.83
C ALA A 122 3.07 4.17 15.33
N TYR A 123 2.91 3.00 15.93
CA TYR A 123 1.90 2.04 15.50
C TYR A 123 1.10 1.53 16.70
N ALA A 124 -0.22 1.49 16.56
CA ALA A 124 -1.13 0.92 17.55
C ALA A 124 -2.36 0.31 16.87
N VAL A 125 -3.10 -0.53 17.60
CA VAL A 125 -4.33 -1.17 17.12
C VAL A 125 -5.54 -0.58 17.86
N PRO A 126 -6.29 0.34 17.26
CA PRO A 126 -7.51 0.86 17.87
C PRO A 126 -8.62 -0.19 17.84
N GLY A 127 -9.24 -0.50 18.98
CA GLY A 127 -10.34 -1.45 19.05
C GLY A 127 -11.66 -0.97 18.44
N THR A 128 -11.87 0.34 18.40
CA THR A 128 -13.11 0.98 17.93
C THR A 128 -12.83 2.30 17.23
N VAL A 129 -13.84 2.82 16.53
CA VAL A 129 -13.80 4.20 16.02
C VAL A 129 -13.73 5.19 17.18
N SER A 130 -12.98 6.29 17.02
CA SER A 130 -12.84 7.30 18.07
C SER A 130 -12.31 6.81 19.43
N ALA A 131 -11.59 5.68 19.43
CA ALA A 131 -10.86 5.20 20.60
C ALA A 131 -9.94 6.30 21.15
N PRO A 132 -9.81 6.45 22.49
CA PRO A 132 -8.90 7.42 23.07
C PRO A 132 -7.45 7.04 22.76
N LEU A 133 -6.62 8.04 22.49
CA LEU A 133 -5.22 7.86 22.12
C LEU A 133 -4.33 8.71 23.04
N SER A 134 -3.28 8.11 23.57
CA SER A 134 -2.24 8.79 24.36
C SER A 134 -0.87 8.43 23.82
N ILE A 135 -0.05 9.44 23.54
CA ILE A 135 1.28 9.29 22.95
C ILE A 135 2.33 9.71 23.97
N PHE A 136 3.35 8.87 24.14
CA PHE A 136 4.42 9.08 25.10
C PHE A 136 5.77 9.23 24.37
N ALA A 137 6.59 10.17 24.84
CA ALA A 137 7.95 10.37 24.34
C ALA A 137 8.82 9.14 24.62
N GLN A 138 9.83 8.93 23.78
CA GLN A 138 10.89 8.00 24.11
C GLN A 138 11.76 8.59 25.23
N THR A 139 11.71 7.99 26.42
CA THR A 139 12.59 8.36 27.53
C THR A 139 13.81 7.45 27.59
N ALA A 140 15.00 8.03 27.76
CA ALA A 140 16.25 7.30 27.96
C ALA A 140 16.30 6.49 29.26
N ALA A 141 15.34 6.67 30.17
CA ALA A 141 15.30 5.99 31.45
C ALA A 141 14.48 4.68 31.36
N GLU A 142 15.13 3.55 31.67
CA GLU A 142 14.51 2.22 31.84
C GLU A 142 13.38 2.17 32.90
N LYS A 143 13.18 3.25 33.66
CA LYS A 143 12.18 3.36 34.72
C LYS A 143 10.93 4.10 34.26
N GLY A 144 10.08 3.40 33.51
CA GLY A 144 8.60 3.42 33.59
C GLY A 144 7.79 4.69 33.30
N ASP A 145 8.32 5.90 33.51
CA ASP A 145 7.57 7.15 33.37
C ASP A 145 7.92 7.84 32.05
N ALA A 146 7.44 7.26 30.95
CA ALA A 146 7.45 7.96 29.67
C ALA A 146 6.53 9.19 29.76
N ALA A 147 7.03 10.37 29.39
CA ALA A 147 6.27 11.60 29.46
C ALA A 147 5.16 11.63 28.39
N LEU A 148 3.92 11.95 28.79
CA LEU A 148 2.82 12.15 27.86
C LEU A 148 3.09 13.41 27.02
N ILE A 149 3.22 13.25 25.69
CA ILE A 149 3.49 14.36 24.77
C ILE A 149 2.24 14.83 24.03
N ALA A 150 1.29 13.93 23.77
CA ALA A 150 0.04 14.26 23.10
C ALA A 150 -1.08 13.32 23.55
N ALA A 151 -2.30 13.84 23.64
CA ALA A 151 -3.49 13.07 23.93
C ALA A 151 -4.63 13.50 23.00
N GLY A 152 -5.40 12.53 22.53
CA GLY A 152 -6.47 12.77 21.57
C GLY A 152 -7.35 11.54 21.40
N ARG A 153 -7.92 11.40 20.20
CA ARG A 153 -8.73 10.25 19.80
C ARG A 153 -8.40 9.91 18.35
N PHE A 154 -8.63 8.65 17.99
CA PHE A 154 -8.68 8.29 16.58
C PHE A 154 -9.81 9.07 15.87
N PRO A 155 -9.70 9.35 14.56
CA PRO A 155 -10.78 9.98 13.81
C PRO A 155 -12.09 9.17 13.91
N PRO A 156 -13.27 9.81 13.87
CA PRO A 156 -14.54 9.09 13.81
C PRO A 156 -14.77 8.37 12.47
N THR A 157 -13.94 8.66 11.46
CA THR A 157 -14.05 8.18 10.07
C THR A 157 -13.26 6.88 9.83
N GLY A 158 -13.28 5.95 10.79
CA GLY A 158 -12.73 4.61 10.57
C GLY A 158 -13.54 3.86 9.50
N ILE A 159 -12.85 3.09 8.65
CA ILE A 159 -13.52 2.30 7.61
C ILE A 159 -13.97 0.95 8.16
N GLU A 160 -15.12 0.48 7.68
CA GLU A 160 -15.61 -0.86 7.98
C GLU A 160 -14.64 -1.93 7.47
N THR A 161 -14.53 -3.05 8.18
CA THR A 161 -13.62 -4.16 7.83
C THR A 161 -13.91 -4.73 6.44
N SER A 162 -15.18 -4.76 6.02
CA SER A 162 -15.60 -5.27 4.71
C SER A 162 -15.39 -4.26 3.57
N LYS A 163 -15.12 -2.99 3.89
CA LYS A 163 -14.95 -1.92 2.89
C LYS A 163 -13.51 -1.96 2.37
N PRO A 164 -13.28 -2.24 1.07
CA PRO A 164 -11.95 -2.23 0.49
C PRO A 164 -11.29 -0.86 0.60
N TRP A 165 -10.01 -0.86 0.94
CA TRP A 165 -9.19 0.33 1.06
C TRP A 165 -8.09 0.32 0.00
N VAL A 166 -8.12 1.34 -0.87
CA VAL A 166 -7.15 1.55 -1.94
C VAL A 166 -6.30 2.76 -1.62
N VAL A 167 -4.98 2.59 -1.58
CA VAL A 167 -4.01 3.68 -1.53
C VAL A 167 -3.51 3.95 -2.94
N VAL A 168 -3.47 5.22 -3.34
CA VAL A 168 -3.12 5.66 -4.70
C VAL A 168 -1.95 6.63 -4.65
N ILE A 169 -0.87 6.30 -5.35
CA ILE A 169 0.23 7.21 -5.64
C ILE A 169 0.09 7.64 -7.11
N GLY A 170 -0.59 8.77 -7.33
CA GLY A 170 -0.92 9.33 -8.64
C GLY A 170 -2.44 9.46 -8.89
N ASP A 171 -2.90 9.17 -10.12
CA ASP A 171 -4.33 9.28 -10.49
C ASP A 171 -5.17 8.13 -9.89
N PRO A 172 -6.34 8.38 -9.29
CA PRO A 172 -7.14 7.35 -8.64
C PRO A 172 -7.96 6.48 -9.61
N LEU A 173 -7.90 6.75 -10.91
CA LEU A 173 -8.50 5.98 -11.99
C LEU A 173 -10.04 5.88 -11.92
N GLY A 174 -10.68 6.73 -11.12
CA GLY A 174 -12.11 6.71 -10.83
C GLY A 174 -12.53 5.69 -9.77
N ILE A 175 -11.57 5.03 -9.09
CA ILE A 175 -11.84 4.03 -8.04
C ILE A 175 -12.67 4.64 -6.89
N GLU A 176 -12.43 5.90 -6.57
CA GLU A 176 -13.12 6.68 -5.55
C GLU A 176 -14.61 6.90 -5.85
N THR A 177 -15.04 6.65 -7.10
CA THR A 177 -16.44 6.77 -7.54
C THR A 177 -17.18 5.44 -7.53
N ILE A 178 -16.49 4.31 -7.30
CA ILE A 178 -17.12 2.98 -7.31
C ILE A 178 -18.24 2.91 -6.27
N GLY A 179 -19.44 2.58 -6.73
CA GLY A 179 -20.64 2.43 -5.88
C GLY A 179 -21.26 3.74 -5.39
N LYS A 180 -20.66 4.89 -5.71
CA LYS A 180 -21.20 6.22 -5.37
C LYS A 180 -22.46 6.49 -6.19
N ASN A 181 -23.52 6.95 -5.53
CA ASN A 181 -24.75 7.36 -6.19
C ASN A 181 -25.33 8.60 -5.50
N ASP A 182 -25.10 9.77 -6.10
CA ASP A 182 -25.54 11.05 -5.54
C ASP A 182 -27.07 11.19 -5.49
N LEU A 183 -27.79 10.57 -6.44
CA LEU A 183 -29.26 10.59 -6.47
C LEU A 183 -29.87 9.80 -5.30
N LEU A 184 -29.18 8.75 -4.86
CA LEU A 184 -29.61 7.89 -3.75
C LEU A 184 -28.90 8.23 -2.42
N GLY A 185 -28.04 9.26 -2.40
CA GLY A 185 -27.23 9.60 -1.22
C GLY A 185 -26.32 8.47 -0.75
N ARG A 186 -25.86 7.61 -1.68
CA ARG A 186 -25.01 6.47 -1.36
C ARG A 186 -23.54 6.83 -1.54
N ASP A 187 -22.78 6.69 -0.46
CA ASP A 187 -21.33 6.87 -0.48
C ASP A 187 -20.62 5.82 -1.33
N ALA A 188 -19.39 6.14 -1.75
CA ALA A 188 -18.53 5.20 -2.45
C ALA A 188 -18.34 3.92 -1.62
N SER A 189 -18.43 2.78 -2.28
CA SER A 189 -18.26 1.47 -1.66
C SER A 189 -16.79 1.12 -1.41
N VAL A 190 -15.85 1.89 -1.99
CA VAL A 190 -14.41 1.74 -1.80
C VAL A 190 -13.89 2.96 -1.05
N ALA A 191 -13.03 2.77 -0.06
CA ALA A 191 -12.28 3.84 0.58
C ALA A 191 -11.00 4.10 -0.23
N THR A 192 -10.68 5.36 -0.50
CA THR A 192 -9.53 5.72 -1.33
C THR A 192 -8.68 6.80 -0.63
N SER A 193 -7.40 6.51 -0.43
CA SER A 193 -6.40 7.49 0.03
C SER A 193 -5.52 7.90 -1.15
N ILE A 194 -5.70 9.13 -1.65
CA ILE A 194 -4.84 9.71 -2.69
C ILE A 194 -3.68 10.40 -1.98
N ILE A 195 -2.46 9.95 -2.28
CA ILE A 195 -1.24 10.43 -1.64
C ILE A 195 -0.77 11.69 -2.37
N GLU A 196 -0.50 12.73 -1.59
CA GLU A 196 -0.03 14.03 -2.09
C GLU A 196 1.46 14.25 -1.79
N SER A 197 2.01 13.56 -0.78
CA SER A 197 3.43 13.61 -0.43
C SER A 197 3.93 12.29 0.15
N SER A 198 5.23 12.01 0.01
CA SER A 198 5.85 10.77 0.50
C SER A 198 5.75 10.64 2.02
N ASP A 199 5.66 11.75 2.75
CA ASP A 199 5.61 11.77 4.21
C ASP A 199 4.25 11.34 4.79
N GLU A 200 3.24 11.12 3.95
CA GLU A 200 1.95 10.54 4.32
C GLU A 200 1.98 9.00 4.38
N LEU A 201 3.06 8.37 3.88
CA LEU A 201 3.18 6.93 3.79
C LEU A 201 3.90 6.32 5.01
N PRO A 202 3.37 5.23 5.60
CA PRO A 202 3.99 4.56 6.73
C PRO A 202 5.35 3.95 6.37
N ASP A 203 6.27 4.00 7.32
CA ASP A 203 7.63 3.44 7.22
C ASP A 203 7.75 1.98 7.68
N ALA A 204 6.68 1.36 8.21
CA ALA A 204 6.65 -0.04 8.63
C ALA A 204 5.44 -0.78 8.07
N THR A 205 5.59 -2.09 7.83
CA THR A 205 4.54 -2.97 7.27
C THR A 205 3.25 -2.98 8.10
N ALA A 206 3.36 -2.78 9.42
CA ALA A 206 2.21 -2.65 10.31
C ALA A 206 1.24 -1.55 9.84
N GLY A 207 1.73 -0.40 9.35
CA GLY A 207 0.89 0.68 8.85
C GLY A 207 0.09 0.35 7.58
N TRP A 208 0.43 -0.75 6.92
CA TRP A 208 -0.18 -1.21 5.67
C TRP A 208 -1.17 -2.37 5.87
N GLU A 209 -1.35 -2.87 7.09
CA GLU A 209 -2.20 -4.05 7.36
C GLU A 209 -3.66 -3.84 6.94
N GLY A 210 -4.18 -2.62 7.06
CA GLY A 210 -5.55 -2.29 6.64
C GLY A 210 -5.72 -2.08 5.13
N VAL A 211 -4.62 -1.95 4.37
CA VAL A 211 -4.64 -1.58 2.95
C VAL A 211 -4.85 -2.83 2.10
N ASP A 212 -5.84 -2.81 1.21
CA ASP A 212 -6.15 -3.96 0.36
C ASP A 212 -5.53 -3.86 -1.05
N LEU A 213 -5.21 -2.65 -1.53
CA LEU A 213 -4.58 -2.40 -2.82
C LEU A 213 -3.75 -1.11 -2.81
N LEU A 214 -2.54 -1.18 -3.35
CA LEU A 214 -1.72 -0.02 -3.71
C LEU A 214 -1.75 0.18 -5.22
N VAL A 215 -2.12 1.37 -5.68
CA VAL A 215 -2.14 1.77 -7.09
C VAL A 215 -1.00 2.76 -7.34
N ILE A 216 -0.21 2.50 -8.38
CA ILE A 216 0.89 3.37 -8.81
C ILE A 216 0.75 3.64 -10.30
N ASN A 217 0.85 4.91 -10.70
CA ASN A 217 0.88 5.32 -12.10
C ASN A 217 1.81 6.53 -12.32
N GLN A 218 1.89 6.99 -13.56
CA GLN A 218 2.85 8.00 -13.99
C GLN A 218 2.74 9.35 -13.23
N PRO A 219 1.55 9.92 -12.96
CA PRO A 219 1.40 11.10 -12.11
C PRO A 219 2.05 10.98 -10.73
N GLY A 220 2.16 9.76 -10.20
CA GLY A 220 2.80 9.48 -8.92
C GLY A 220 4.33 9.55 -8.91
N ALA A 221 4.99 9.73 -10.06
CA ALA A 221 6.45 9.60 -10.19
C ALA A 221 7.25 10.53 -9.25
N ALA A 222 6.75 11.75 -9.02
CA ALA A 222 7.41 12.71 -8.13
C ALA A 222 7.44 12.19 -6.69
N ILE A 223 6.29 11.70 -6.19
CA ILE A 223 6.16 11.15 -4.84
C ILE A 223 7.05 9.91 -4.67
N LEU A 224 7.09 9.02 -5.67
CA LEU A 224 7.93 7.83 -5.62
C LEU A 224 9.43 8.14 -5.52
N SER A 225 9.87 9.25 -6.14
CA SER A 225 11.27 9.68 -6.05
C SER A 225 11.63 10.34 -4.72
N GLU A 226 10.64 10.68 -3.90
CA GLU A 226 10.80 11.27 -2.57
C GLU A 226 10.63 10.25 -1.44
N LEU A 227 10.39 8.97 -1.76
CA LEU A 227 10.30 7.91 -0.76
C LEU A 227 11.65 7.66 -0.10
N SER A 228 11.65 7.50 1.22
CA SER A 228 12.84 7.01 1.93
C SER A 228 13.11 5.54 1.62
N GLU A 229 14.34 5.09 1.88
CA GLU A 229 14.71 3.67 1.70
C GLU A 229 13.84 2.76 2.58
N SER A 230 13.59 3.14 3.83
CA SER A 230 12.70 2.43 4.76
C SER A 230 11.27 2.30 4.22
N GLN A 231 10.70 3.36 3.64
CA GLN A 231 9.38 3.28 3.01
C GLN A 231 9.36 2.34 1.80
N ILE A 232 10.40 2.39 0.96
CA ILE A 232 10.54 1.48 -0.20
C ILE A 232 10.60 0.03 0.28
N GLU A 233 11.46 -0.27 1.26
CA GLU A 233 11.60 -1.60 1.82
C GLU A 233 10.30 -2.11 2.43
N THR A 234 9.59 -1.25 3.17
CA THR A 234 8.28 -1.55 3.75
C THR A 234 7.23 -1.88 2.70
N ILE A 235 7.13 -1.10 1.62
CA ILE A 235 6.19 -1.40 0.52
C ILE A 235 6.54 -2.75 -0.11
N GLN A 236 7.83 -3.02 -0.35
CA GLN A 236 8.26 -4.30 -0.89
C GLN A 236 7.96 -5.47 0.05
N ALA A 237 8.18 -5.30 1.35
CA ALA A 237 7.90 -6.30 2.37
C ALA A 237 6.39 -6.56 2.49
N TRP A 238 5.57 -5.51 2.48
CA TRP A 238 4.10 -5.63 2.48
C TRP A 238 3.59 -6.38 1.25
N VAL A 239 4.08 -6.03 0.05
CA VAL A 239 3.76 -6.78 -1.18
C VAL A 239 4.17 -8.24 -1.01
N ARG A 240 5.41 -8.54 -0.62
CA ARG A 240 5.87 -9.92 -0.40
C ARG A 240 5.04 -10.68 0.64
N GLY A 241 4.50 -9.99 1.65
CA GLY A 241 3.68 -10.53 2.71
C GLY A 241 2.22 -10.82 2.33
N GLY A 242 1.78 -10.50 1.11
CA GLY A 242 0.39 -10.71 0.67
C GLY A 242 -0.30 -9.47 0.14
N GLY A 243 0.37 -8.32 0.18
CA GLY A 243 -0.12 -7.06 -0.39
C GLY A 243 -0.39 -7.15 -1.89
N ARG A 244 -1.29 -6.29 -2.37
CA ARG A 244 -1.68 -6.22 -3.78
C ARG A 244 -1.20 -4.90 -4.38
N LEU A 245 -0.49 -4.98 -5.50
CA LEU A 245 0.04 -3.83 -6.22
C LEU A 245 -0.55 -3.79 -7.63
N PHE A 246 -1.02 -2.62 -8.05
CA PHE A 246 -1.44 -2.34 -9.41
C PHE A 246 -0.61 -1.21 -10.00
N VAL A 247 0.02 -1.47 -11.15
CA VAL A 247 0.91 -0.50 -11.82
C VAL A 247 0.43 -0.22 -13.24
N SER A 248 0.21 1.06 -13.54
CA SER A 248 -0.09 1.55 -14.89
C SER A 248 1.09 2.33 -15.45
N LEU A 249 1.67 1.83 -16.55
CA LEU A 249 2.97 2.31 -17.05
C LEU A 249 2.82 3.32 -18.20
N GLY A 250 2.13 2.95 -19.29
CA GLY A 250 1.96 3.84 -20.44
C GLY A 250 3.25 4.31 -21.08
N LYS A 251 3.16 5.38 -21.88
CA LYS A 251 4.31 5.99 -22.56
C LYS A 251 5.40 6.47 -21.59
N GLY A 252 5.02 6.88 -20.38
CA GLY A 252 5.94 7.33 -19.34
C GLY A 252 6.58 6.21 -18.52
N GLY A 253 6.15 4.96 -18.72
CA GLY A 253 6.51 3.82 -17.90
C GLY A 253 8.01 3.57 -17.78
N THR A 254 8.76 3.67 -18.88
CA THR A 254 10.23 3.55 -18.88
C THR A 254 10.86 4.54 -17.90
N SER A 255 10.46 5.82 -17.95
CA SER A 255 10.97 6.86 -17.05
C SER A 255 10.58 6.63 -15.59
N LEU A 256 9.37 6.10 -15.34
CA LEU A 256 8.93 5.71 -13.99
C LEU A 256 9.81 4.60 -13.42
N LEU A 257 10.06 3.55 -14.21
CA LEU A 257 10.85 2.39 -13.79
C LEU A 257 12.33 2.73 -13.62
N GLU A 258 12.88 3.62 -14.45
CA GLU A 258 14.24 4.14 -14.30
C GLU A 258 14.42 4.92 -13.00
N LYS A 259 13.47 5.80 -12.66
CA LYS A 259 13.47 6.58 -11.41
C LYS A 259 13.15 5.74 -10.18
N SER A 260 12.51 4.59 -10.36
CA SER A 260 12.13 3.68 -9.28
C SER A 260 12.56 2.24 -9.60
N PRO A 261 13.87 1.92 -9.54
CA PRO A 261 14.37 0.58 -9.87
C PRO A 261 13.78 -0.53 -9.01
N TRP A 262 13.33 -0.20 -7.79
CA TRP A 262 12.64 -1.13 -6.90
C TRP A 262 11.28 -1.57 -7.47
N LEU A 263 10.60 -0.71 -8.22
CA LEU A 263 9.33 -1.00 -8.89
C LEU A 263 9.55 -1.90 -10.10
N ALA A 264 10.62 -1.70 -10.86
CA ALA A 264 11.02 -2.60 -11.95
C ALA A 264 11.22 -4.04 -11.45
N ARG A 265 11.87 -4.21 -10.28
CA ARG A 265 12.03 -5.53 -9.64
C ARG A 265 10.69 -6.14 -9.22
N LEU A 266 9.79 -5.36 -8.62
CA LEU A 266 8.47 -5.86 -8.23
C LEU A 266 7.59 -6.20 -9.42
N THR A 267 7.68 -5.44 -10.52
CA THR A 267 6.84 -5.63 -11.72
C THR A 267 7.42 -6.62 -12.71
N SER A 268 8.69 -7.03 -12.55
CA SER A 268 9.45 -7.83 -13.53
C SER A 268 9.53 -7.18 -14.92
N VAL A 269 9.27 -5.87 -15.03
CA VAL A 269 9.39 -5.10 -16.26
C VAL A 269 10.74 -4.41 -16.27
N ALA A 270 11.51 -4.59 -17.34
CA ALA A 270 12.82 -3.97 -17.47
C ALA A 270 12.68 -2.45 -17.61
N ALA A 271 13.55 -1.68 -16.96
CA ALA A 271 13.49 -0.22 -17.00
C ALA A 271 13.67 0.33 -18.42
N ASP A 272 14.41 -0.37 -19.28
CA ASP A 272 14.67 -0.06 -20.69
C ASP A 272 13.67 -0.72 -21.66
N SER A 273 12.52 -1.18 -21.17
CA SER A 273 11.50 -1.81 -22.00
C SER A 273 11.06 -0.85 -23.14
N PRO A 274 11.06 -1.32 -24.40
CA PRO A 274 10.80 -0.46 -25.53
C PRO A 274 9.35 0.04 -25.54
N ALA A 275 9.17 1.30 -25.93
CA ALA A 275 7.84 1.85 -26.18
C ALA A 275 7.21 1.17 -27.40
N ILE A 276 5.91 0.87 -27.31
CA ILE A 276 5.13 0.23 -28.36
C ILE A 276 3.78 0.92 -28.50
N ARG A 277 3.25 0.92 -29.72
CA ARG A 277 1.88 1.35 -30.01
C ARG A 277 0.98 0.12 -30.02
N LEU A 278 -0.14 0.18 -29.30
CA LEU A 278 -1.01 -0.95 -28.98
C LEU A 278 -2.36 -0.81 -29.70
N ASP A 279 -2.89 -1.95 -30.15
CA ASP A 279 -4.26 -2.09 -30.65
C ASP A 279 -5.21 -2.35 -29.47
N PRO A 280 -6.20 -1.47 -29.22
CA PRO A 280 -7.08 -1.58 -28.07
C PRO A 280 -8.19 -2.62 -28.23
N ALA A 281 -8.32 -3.29 -29.38
CA ALA A 281 -9.39 -4.26 -29.63
C ALA A 281 -9.52 -5.36 -28.54
N ALA A 282 -8.40 -5.79 -27.96
CA ALA A 282 -8.39 -6.74 -26.86
C ALA A 282 -8.98 -6.16 -25.56
N LEU A 283 -8.78 -4.87 -25.28
CA LEU A 283 -9.36 -4.18 -24.13
C LEU A 283 -10.87 -3.98 -24.29
N GLU A 284 -11.29 -3.60 -25.50
CA GLU A 284 -12.71 -3.47 -25.85
C GLU A 284 -13.43 -4.80 -25.67
N THR A 285 -12.83 -5.89 -26.14
CA THR A 285 -13.36 -7.26 -25.95
C THR A 285 -13.39 -7.65 -24.47
N PHE A 286 -12.29 -7.41 -23.74
CA PHE A 286 -12.17 -7.76 -22.32
C PHE A 286 -13.17 -7.03 -21.43
N THR A 287 -13.55 -5.80 -21.78
CA THR A 287 -14.54 -4.98 -21.07
C THR A 287 -15.94 -5.06 -21.65
N SER A 288 -16.11 -5.76 -22.79
CA SER A 288 -17.37 -5.78 -23.56
C SER A 288 -17.83 -4.37 -23.99
N SER A 289 -16.87 -3.48 -24.28
CA SER A 289 -17.12 -2.10 -24.72
C SER A 289 -17.68 -2.05 -26.15
N GLN A 290 -18.60 -1.13 -26.40
CA GLN A 290 -19.05 -0.74 -27.74
C GLN A 290 -18.35 0.53 -28.25
N SER A 291 -17.70 1.28 -27.34
CA SER A 291 -16.93 2.47 -27.67
C SER A 291 -15.55 2.07 -28.15
N ARG A 292 -15.20 2.51 -29.37
CA ARG A 292 -13.87 2.29 -29.95
C ARG A 292 -12.84 3.23 -29.32
N LEU A 293 -11.72 2.66 -28.94
CA LEU A 293 -10.54 3.38 -28.49
C LEU A 293 -9.60 3.67 -29.67
N SER A 294 -8.87 4.77 -29.57
CA SER A 294 -7.73 5.03 -30.45
C SER A 294 -6.55 4.15 -30.03
N PRO A 295 -5.59 3.87 -30.94
CA PRO A 295 -4.36 3.17 -30.58
C PRO A 295 -3.66 3.83 -29.39
N LEU A 296 -3.24 3.02 -28.42
CA LEU A 296 -2.64 3.48 -27.17
C LEU A 296 -1.12 3.41 -27.25
N ASP A 297 -0.42 4.32 -26.59
CA ASP A 297 1.01 4.21 -26.39
C ASP A 297 1.28 3.48 -25.06
N GLY A 298 2.23 2.55 -25.08
CA GLY A 298 2.61 1.77 -23.91
C GLY A 298 4.04 1.27 -24.00
N ILE A 299 4.37 0.30 -23.15
CA ILE A 299 5.67 -0.37 -23.14
C ILE A 299 5.52 -1.88 -23.32
N THR A 300 6.54 -2.55 -23.83
CA THR A 300 6.56 -4.01 -23.93
C THR A 300 6.62 -4.64 -22.55
N LEU A 301 5.65 -5.48 -22.23
CA LEU A 301 5.67 -6.33 -21.03
C LEU A 301 6.48 -7.60 -21.32
N PRO A 302 7.13 -8.22 -20.32
CA PRO A 302 7.98 -9.38 -20.51
C PRO A 302 7.22 -10.57 -21.10
N GLU A 303 7.87 -11.29 -22.02
CA GLU A 303 7.32 -12.50 -22.67
C GLU A 303 7.31 -13.71 -21.72
N THR A 304 8.19 -13.72 -20.74
CA THR A 304 8.32 -14.76 -19.72
C THR A 304 7.97 -14.20 -18.35
N GLY A 305 7.49 -15.07 -17.46
CA GLY A 305 6.98 -14.65 -16.15
C GLY A 305 5.53 -14.18 -16.20
N GLY A 306 4.86 -14.41 -15.07
CA GLY A 306 3.46 -14.05 -14.86
C GLY A 306 2.44 -14.78 -15.72
N ARG A 307 1.17 -14.62 -15.31
CA ARG A 307 -0.03 -14.99 -16.05
C ARG A 307 -0.47 -13.79 -16.87
N THR A 308 -0.61 -13.97 -18.18
CA THR A 308 -1.21 -12.95 -19.04
C THR A 308 -2.69 -12.82 -18.73
N LEU A 309 -3.12 -11.61 -18.35
CA LEU A 309 -4.54 -11.29 -18.14
C LEU A 309 -5.21 -10.85 -19.44
N ILE A 310 -4.50 -10.04 -20.23
CA ILE A 310 -5.00 -9.52 -21.51
C ILE A 310 -3.91 -9.69 -22.56
N MET A 311 -4.19 -10.51 -23.56
CA MET A 311 -3.38 -10.65 -24.77
C MET A 311 -4.00 -9.83 -25.89
N GLY A 312 -3.22 -8.97 -26.51
CA GLY A 312 -3.63 -8.15 -27.63
C GLY A 312 -2.57 -8.14 -28.73
N ARG A 313 -2.51 -7.02 -29.46
CA ARG A 313 -1.55 -6.83 -30.55
C ARG A 313 -0.95 -5.44 -30.46
N ALA A 314 0.29 -5.32 -30.93
CA ALA A 314 0.84 -4.02 -31.28
C ALA A 314 0.22 -3.53 -32.60
N ALA A 315 0.33 -2.23 -32.90
CA ALA A 315 -0.06 -1.63 -34.16
C ALA A 315 0.69 -2.26 -35.35
N SER A 316 1.89 -2.82 -35.11
CA SER A 316 2.65 -3.65 -36.06
C SER A 316 2.05 -5.03 -36.31
N ARG A 317 0.90 -5.36 -35.71
CA ARG A 317 0.19 -6.64 -35.75
C ARG A 317 0.90 -7.82 -35.08
N GLN A 318 2.02 -7.58 -34.41
CA GLN A 318 2.69 -8.57 -33.57
C GLN A 318 1.88 -8.80 -32.27
N PRO A 319 1.84 -10.03 -31.73
CA PRO A 319 1.24 -10.29 -30.42
C PRO A 319 1.88 -9.42 -29.33
N ALA A 320 1.08 -8.86 -28.43
CA ALA A 320 1.57 -8.06 -27.33
C ALA A 320 0.75 -8.33 -26.06
N ARG A 321 1.43 -8.52 -24.93
CA ARG A 321 0.78 -8.60 -23.62
C ARG A 321 0.38 -7.19 -23.20
N LEU A 322 -0.90 -6.99 -22.91
CA LEU A 322 -1.43 -5.70 -22.49
C LEU A 322 -1.55 -5.58 -20.97
N ALA A 323 -1.79 -6.72 -20.32
CA ALA A 323 -1.87 -6.84 -18.87
C ALA A 323 -1.29 -8.19 -18.44
N ILE A 324 -0.43 -8.17 -17.42
CA ILE A 324 0.11 -9.35 -16.79
C ILE A 324 -0.15 -9.30 -15.29
N GLU A 325 -0.19 -10.48 -14.68
CA GLU A 325 -0.23 -10.67 -13.25
C GLU A 325 0.87 -11.62 -12.85
N HIS A 326 1.63 -11.32 -11.81
CA HIS A 326 2.54 -12.29 -11.22
C HIS A 326 2.53 -12.19 -9.71
N LEU A 327 3.09 -13.23 -9.09
CA LEU A 327 3.19 -13.35 -7.65
C LEU A 327 4.57 -12.90 -7.21
N VAL A 328 4.62 -12.15 -6.11
CA VAL A 328 5.86 -11.73 -5.45
C VAL A 328 5.72 -12.12 -3.98
N GLY A 329 6.39 -13.19 -3.56
CA GLY A 329 6.09 -13.82 -2.27
C GLY A 329 4.64 -14.33 -2.24
N LEU A 330 3.88 -13.89 -1.26
CA LEU A 330 2.42 -14.13 -1.15
C LEU A 330 1.59 -13.05 -1.84
N GLY A 331 2.22 -11.96 -2.29
CA GLY A 331 1.54 -10.82 -2.91
C GLY A 331 1.21 -11.02 -4.36
N ARG A 332 0.35 -10.11 -4.85
CA ARG A 332 -0.14 -10.10 -6.23
C ARG A 332 0.20 -8.76 -6.87
N VAL A 333 0.92 -8.80 -7.99
CA VAL A 333 1.28 -7.60 -8.76
C VAL A 333 0.61 -7.69 -10.12
N VAL A 334 -0.23 -6.70 -10.43
CA VAL A 334 -0.87 -6.54 -11.74
C VAL A 334 -0.23 -5.34 -12.44
N VAL A 335 0.23 -5.55 -13.67
CA VAL A 335 0.91 -4.53 -14.47
C VAL A 335 0.22 -4.41 -15.82
N ILE A 336 -0.04 -3.18 -16.24
CA ILE A 336 -0.59 -2.89 -17.56
C ILE A 336 0.39 -2.05 -18.38
N SER A 337 0.44 -2.33 -19.69
CA SER A 337 1.41 -1.70 -20.60
C SER A 337 1.08 -0.25 -20.91
N PHE A 338 -0.17 0.17 -20.75
CA PHE A 338 -0.68 1.50 -21.09
C PHE A 338 -1.05 2.31 -19.83
N ALA A 339 -1.20 3.63 -20.00
CA ALA A 339 -1.53 4.58 -18.93
C ALA A 339 -3.06 4.74 -18.82
N LEU A 340 -3.68 4.34 -17.71
CA LEU A 340 -5.12 4.52 -17.49
C LEU A 340 -5.53 5.97 -17.22
N ASP A 341 -4.55 6.80 -16.86
CA ASP A 341 -4.64 8.25 -16.71
C ASP A 341 -4.45 8.99 -18.04
N SER A 342 -4.24 8.28 -19.17
CA SER A 342 -4.16 8.94 -20.48
C SER A 342 -5.50 9.62 -20.83
N PRO A 343 -5.48 10.72 -21.62
CA PRO A 343 -6.70 11.39 -22.04
C PRO A 343 -7.70 10.46 -22.77
N GLU A 344 -7.19 9.53 -23.59
CA GLU A 344 -7.99 8.57 -24.34
C GLU A 344 -8.77 7.63 -23.43
N LEU A 345 -8.13 7.15 -22.35
CA LEU A 345 -8.75 6.22 -21.41
C LEU A 345 -9.57 6.95 -20.34
N THR A 346 -9.20 8.15 -19.95
CA THR A 346 -9.99 8.98 -19.02
C THR A 346 -11.37 9.32 -19.60
N ALA A 347 -11.44 9.56 -20.90
CA ALA A 347 -12.70 9.76 -21.61
C ALA A 347 -13.48 8.46 -21.91
N TRP A 348 -12.88 7.29 -21.67
CA TRP A 348 -13.46 6.00 -22.03
C TRP A 348 -14.41 5.47 -20.94
N PRO A 349 -15.71 5.27 -21.22
CA PRO A 349 -16.69 4.90 -20.19
C PRO A 349 -16.38 3.57 -19.47
N GLN A 350 -15.71 2.64 -20.16
CA GLN A 350 -15.38 1.31 -19.62
C GLN A 350 -14.06 1.28 -18.85
N ARG A 351 -13.39 2.43 -18.64
CA ARG A 351 -12.13 2.51 -17.86
C ARG A 351 -12.27 1.85 -16.48
N LEU A 352 -13.33 2.18 -15.74
CA LEU A 352 -13.56 1.62 -14.41
C LEU A 352 -13.93 0.13 -14.45
N SER A 353 -14.62 -0.30 -15.50
CA SER A 353 -14.93 -1.72 -15.75
C SER A 353 -13.66 -2.53 -16.02
N LEU A 354 -12.64 -1.94 -16.65
CA LEU A 354 -11.34 -2.57 -16.83
C LEU A 354 -10.65 -2.79 -15.48
N VAL A 355 -10.55 -1.75 -14.65
CA VAL A 355 -9.89 -1.81 -13.33
C VAL A 355 -10.56 -2.84 -12.42
N THR A 356 -11.88 -2.82 -12.32
CA THR A 356 -12.66 -3.79 -11.52
C THR A 356 -12.47 -5.22 -12.01
N ARG A 357 -12.50 -5.47 -13.34
CA ARG A 357 -12.27 -6.81 -13.91
C ARG A 357 -10.84 -7.33 -13.73
N LEU A 358 -9.83 -6.46 -13.69
CA LEU A 358 -8.46 -6.87 -13.38
C LEU A 358 -8.31 -7.31 -11.91
N HIS A 359 -9.13 -6.74 -11.02
CA HIS A 359 -9.14 -7.01 -9.58
C HIS A 359 -10.44 -7.67 -9.11
N GLN A 360 -10.93 -8.66 -9.88
CA GLN A 360 -12.14 -9.42 -9.54
C GLN A 360 -12.11 -9.92 -8.08
N GLY A 361 -13.23 -9.73 -7.39
CA GLY A 361 -13.42 -10.09 -5.99
C GLY A 361 -12.85 -9.09 -4.98
N LEU A 362 -12.06 -8.08 -5.39
CA LEU A 362 -11.66 -6.99 -4.49
C LEU A 362 -12.60 -5.79 -4.59
N LEU A 363 -12.91 -5.37 -5.82
CA LEU A 363 -13.68 -4.15 -6.07
C LEU A 363 -15.14 -4.43 -6.42
N ASP A 364 -15.54 -5.71 -6.49
CA ASP A 364 -16.87 -6.17 -6.95
C ASP A 364 -17.91 -6.27 -5.81
N ILE A 365 -17.97 -5.26 -4.95
CA ILE A 365 -18.79 -5.28 -3.71
C ILE A 365 -20.29 -5.43 -4.00
N GLU A 366 -20.77 -4.93 -5.13
CA GLU A 366 -22.20 -5.04 -5.49
C GLU A 366 -22.61 -6.43 -5.97
N THR A 367 -21.69 -7.16 -6.61
CA THR A 367 -21.97 -8.49 -7.15
C THR A 367 -22.05 -9.51 -6.04
N GLU A 368 -21.19 -9.38 -5.02
CA GLU A 368 -21.23 -10.22 -3.82
C GLU A 368 -22.49 -9.99 -3.00
N LYS A 369 -22.87 -8.72 -2.71
CA LYS A 369 -24.13 -8.45 -2.00
C LYS A 369 -25.34 -9.02 -2.74
N ARG A 370 -25.38 -8.99 -4.08
CA ARG A 370 -26.44 -9.62 -4.88
C ARG A 370 -26.40 -11.15 -4.86
N ARG A 371 -25.21 -11.76 -4.78
CA ARG A 371 -25.06 -13.21 -4.64
C ARG A 371 -25.45 -13.67 -3.23
N GLU A 372 -25.01 -12.97 -2.19
CA GLU A 372 -25.41 -13.21 -0.80
C GLU A 372 -26.93 -13.06 -0.64
N SER A 373 -27.52 -12.00 -1.20
CA SER A 373 -28.98 -11.82 -1.20
C SER A 373 -29.74 -13.00 -1.84
N ARG A 374 -29.12 -13.71 -2.79
CA ARG A 374 -29.67 -14.93 -3.43
C ARG A 374 -29.26 -16.22 -2.71
N SER A 375 -28.26 -16.17 -1.84
CA SER A 375 -27.71 -17.31 -1.09
C SER A 375 -28.22 -17.40 0.36
N ILE A 376 -29.13 -16.51 0.80
CA ILE A 376 -29.75 -16.56 2.14
C ILE A 376 -30.56 -17.85 2.40
N ASN A 377 -30.72 -18.74 1.42
CA ASN A 377 -31.25 -20.10 1.66
C ASN A 377 -30.17 -21.15 2.01
N SER A 378 -28.90 -20.77 2.18
CA SER A 378 -27.86 -21.65 2.73
C SER A 378 -27.23 -21.00 3.95
N VAL A 379 -27.82 -21.22 5.12
CA VAL A 379 -27.19 -20.96 6.42
C VAL A 379 -26.11 -22.03 6.63
N PRO A 380 -24.80 -21.70 6.64
CA PRO A 380 -23.82 -22.59 7.21
C PRO A 380 -23.91 -22.47 8.73
N TYR A 381 -24.41 -23.54 9.35
CA TYR A 381 -24.37 -23.74 10.79
C TYR A 381 -22.90 -24.01 11.18
N ASP A 382 -22.11 -22.97 11.44
CA ASP A 382 -20.74 -23.07 11.98
C ASP A 382 -20.73 -23.07 13.53
N ASP A 383 -21.79 -23.60 14.15
CA ASP A 383 -21.81 -23.85 15.59
C ASP A 383 -21.35 -25.29 15.89
N LEU A 384 -20.05 -25.46 16.08
CA LEU A 384 -19.44 -26.69 16.58
C LEU A 384 -19.84 -27.00 18.04
N ALA A 385 -20.28 -25.99 18.83
CA ALA A 385 -20.69 -26.22 20.21
C ALA A 385 -22.07 -26.91 20.29
N GLY A 386 -22.89 -26.79 19.25
CA GLY A 386 -24.17 -27.50 19.11
C GLY A 386 -24.04 -29.00 18.78
N GLN A 387 -22.95 -29.44 18.15
CA GLN A 387 -22.79 -30.84 17.71
C GLN A 387 -22.32 -31.82 18.79
N LEU A 388 -21.77 -31.32 19.91
CA LEU A 388 -21.27 -32.15 21.01
C LEU A 388 -22.31 -32.47 22.11
N ARG A 389 -23.58 -32.09 21.93
CA ARG A 389 -24.66 -32.31 22.90
C ARG A 389 -25.78 -33.25 22.43
N ALA A 390 -25.62 -33.95 21.30
CA ALA A 390 -26.57 -34.94 20.81
C ALA A 390 -26.16 -36.36 21.18
#